data_AF-A0A0L0UML7-F1
#
_entry.id   AF-A0A0L0UML7-F1
#
_cell.length_a   1.000
_cell.length_b   1.000
_cell.length_c   1.000
_cell.angle_alpha   90.00
_cell.angle_beta   90.00
_cell.angle_gamma   90.00
#
_symmetry.space_group_name_H-M   'P 1'
#
loop_
_entity.id
_entity.type
_entity.pdbx_description
1 polymer ?
#
loop_
_entity_poly.entity_id
_entity_poly.type
_entity_poly.pdbx_seq_one_letter_code
_entity_poly.pdbx_strand_id
1 'polypeptide(L)'
;MFHPDPANLDRVKEYIADQERILKIRKKPDKCADSHKAGNDNRNETTWKSCDDTGIMGACCRHDAVIHLCNIHGTGENRALPLAILERIIKTIEPNRPIGVLYDLGCSLDKFIDLLCVHHANLTLQRRIWPESRSRLSFGTSVFHAYVHEWSCQVKYNPRYQKGWGLSDGESLERLWSSLSPLVSPLRYATRNNRLGALAHRCKFRNKKSIINL
;
A
#
# COMPACT_ATOMS: atom_id res chain seq x y z
N MET A 1 1.01 -6.15 -15.77
CA MET A 1 0.60 -4.86 -15.19
C MET A 1 -0.51 -5.01 -14.15
N PHE A 2 -1.34 -6.06 -14.24
CA PHE A 2 -2.22 -6.51 -13.15
C PHE A 2 -1.79 -7.91 -12.71
N HIS A 3 -2.05 -8.25 -11.45
CA HIS A 3 -1.59 -9.41 -10.67
C HIS A 3 -0.34 -9.16 -9.82
N PRO A 4 -0.48 -8.98 -8.50
CA PRO A 4 0.02 -10.03 -7.64
C PRO A 4 -0.76 -11.32 -7.94
N ASP A 5 -0.02 -12.39 -8.12
CA ASP A 5 -0.58 -13.74 -8.07
C ASP A 5 -1.42 -13.85 -6.77
N PRO A 6 -2.69 -14.28 -6.82
CA PRO A 6 -3.48 -14.53 -5.61
C PRO A 6 -2.70 -15.36 -4.58
N ALA A 7 -1.90 -16.32 -5.05
CA ALA A 7 -1.03 -17.13 -4.21
C ALA A 7 0.02 -16.30 -3.46
N ASN A 8 0.49 -15.19 -4.04
CA ASN A 8 1.41 -14.28 -3.35
C ASN A 8 0.71 -13.50 -2.23
N LEU A 9 -0.51 -13.02 -2.46
CA LEU A 9 -1.26 -12.30 -1.43
C LEU A 9 -1.60 -13.21 -0.25
N ASP A 10 -2.04 -14.44 -0.53
CA ASP A 10 -2.37 -15.41 0.51
C ASP A 10 -1.12 -15.87 1.26
N ARG A 11 0.00 -16.10 0.56
CA ARG A 11 1.30 -16.33 1.22
C ARG A 11 1.72 -15.19 2.15
N VAL A 12 1.52 -13.92 1.74
CA VAL A 12 1.84 -12.78 2.61
C VAL A 12 0.90 -12.71 3.81
N LYS A 13 -0.39 -13.03 3.65
CA LYS A 13 -1.34 -13.14 4.77
C LYS A 13 -0.95 -14.24 5.76
N GLU A 14 -0.62 -15.43 5.26
CA GLU A 14 -0.15 -16.56 6.06
C GLU A 14 1.12 -16.18 6.82
N TYR A 15 2.09 -15.59 6.13
CA TYR A 15 3.32 -15.09 6.75
C TYR A 15 3.03 -14.07 7.87
N ILE A 16 2.12 -13.11 7.65
CA ILE A 16 1.70 -12.17 8.69
C ILE A 16 1.10 -12.93 9.89
N ALA A 17 0.17 -13.85 9.65
CA ALA A 17 -0.51 -14.60 10.70
C ALA A 17 0.47 -15.47 11.52
N ASP A 18 1.43 -16.11 10.87
CA ASP A 18 2.44 -16.91 11.53
C ASP A 18 3.39 -16.06 12.37
N GLN A 19 3.83 -14.90 11.85
CA GLN A 19 4.65 -13.96 12.63
C GLN A 19 3.89 -13.46 13.86
N GLU A 20 2.62 -13.10 13.72
CA GLU A 20 1.78 -12.66 14.86
C GLU A 20 1.62 -13.78 15.91
N ARG A 21 1.47 -15.04 15.47
CA ARG A 21 1.38 -16.22 16.34
C ARG A 21 2.69 -16.48 17.10
N ILE A 22 3.82 -16.49 16.38
CA ILE A 22 5.16 -16.75 16.95
C ILE A 22 5.53 -15.68 17.97
N LEU A 23 5.30 -14.42 17.63
CA LEU A 23 5.72 -13.27 18.43
C LEU A 23 4.74 -12.94 19.57
N LYS A 24 3.59 -13.63 19.66
CA LYS A 24 2.52 -13.37 20.63
C LYS A 24 2.16 -11.89 20.72
N ILE A 25 2.08 -11.23 19.56
CA ILE A 25 1.91 -9.77 19.49
C ILE A 25 0.57 -9.41 20.14
N ARG A 26 0.61 -8.65 21.23
CA ARG A 26 -0.60 -8.01 21.75
C ARG A 26 -1.02 -6.95 20.74
N LYS A 27 -2.20 -7.12 20.14
CA LYS A 27 -2.80 -6.14 19.23
C LYS A 27 -3.05 -4.85 20.02
N LYS A 28 -2.14 -3.88 19.92
CA LYS A 28 -2.41 -2.51 20.33
C LYS A 28 -3.05 -1.78 19.16
N PRO A 29 -4.12 -1.00 19.38
CA PRO A 29 -4.69 -0.16 18.35
C PRO A 29 -3.64 0.86 17.88
N ASP A 30 -3.55 1.05 16.57
CA ASP A 30 -2.71 2.08 15.97
C ASP A 30 -3.60 3.28 15.68
N LYS A 31 -3.54 4.29 16.55
CA LYS A 31 -4.36 5.50 16.44
C LYS A 31 -4.20 6.21 15.10
N CYS A 32 -3.04 6.08 14.45
CA CYS A 32 -2.86 6.60 13.10
C CYS A 32 -3.73 5.82 12.11
N ALA A 33 -3.69 4.48 12.15
CA ALA A 33 -4.54 3.66 11.29
C ALA A 33 -6.04 3.89 11.56
N ASP A 34 -6.44 4.02 12.82
CA ASP A 34 -7.83 4.23 13.21
C ASP A 34 -8.40 5.59 12.75
N SER A 35 -7.53 6.59 12.54
CA SER A 35 -7.91 7.93 12.07
C SER A 35 -8.10 7.98 10.54
N HIS A 36 -7.58 6.99 9.82
CA HIS A 36 -7.77 6.84 8.38
C HIS A 36 -8.97 5.95 8.11
N LYS A 37 -10.04 6.53 7.58
CA LYS A 37 -11.20 5.78 7.10
C LYS A 37 -11.08 5.59 5.60
N ALA A 38 -11.31 4.37 5.13
CA ALA A 38 -11.45 4.14 3.70
C ALA A 38 -12.63 4.98 3.18
N GLY A 39 -12.56 5.44 1.93
CA GLY A 39 -13.52 6.39 1.35
C GLY A 39 -14.98 5.92 1.29
N ASN A 40 -15.35 4.75 1.84
CA ASN A 40 -16.74 4.31 1.94
C ASN A 40 -17.02 3.18 2.97
N ASP A 41 -16.75 3.39 4.26
CA ASP A 41 -17.07 2.40 5.32
C ASP A 41 -18.60 2.19 5.56
N ASN A 42 -19.47 2.93 4.87
CA ASN A 42 -20.93 2.83 5.02
C ASN A 42 -21.61 1.81 4.08
N ARG A 43 -20.85 1.05 3.27
CA ARG A 43 -21.41 0.08 2.32
C ARG A 43 -21.14 -1.35 2.76
N ASN A 44 -22.22 -2.02 3.14
CA ASN A 44 -22.31 -3.42 3.55
C ASN A 44 -22.16 -4.41 2.37
N GLU A 45 -21.96 -5.70 2.67
CA GLU A 45 -21.81 -6.80 1.70
C GLU A 45 -22.90 -6.83 0.62
N THR A 46 -24.11 -6.35 0.92
CA THR A 46 -25.23 -6.27 -0.04
C THR A 46 -24.99 -5.26 -1.16
N THR A 47 -24.15 -4.24 -0.96
CA THR A 47 -23.80 -3.27 -2.01
C THR A 47 -22.82 -3.84 -3.04
N TRP A 48 -22.06 -4.87 -2.65
CA TRP A 48 -21.02 -5.51 -3.48
C TRP A 48 -21.40 -6.90 -3.97
N LYS A 49 -22.62 -7.38 -3.67
CA LYS A 49 -23.11 -8.73 -4.00
C LYS A 49 -22.98 -9.12 -5.48
N SER A 50 -22.92 -8.14 -6.37
CA SER A 50 -22.78 -8.32 -7.82
C SER A 50 -21.44 -7.81 -8.38
N CYS A 51 -20.44 -7.52 -7.53
CA CYS A 51 -19.12 -7.05 -7.91
C CYS A 51 -18.04 -8.08 -7.50
N ASP A 52 -17.26 -8.57 -8.45
CA ASP A 52 -16.18 -9.53 -8.19
C ASP A 52 -15.01 -8.91 -7.37
N ASP A 53 -14.77 -7.61 -7.56
CA ASP A 53 -13.75 -6.82 -6.85
C ASP A 53 -14.41 -5.69 -6.08
N THR A 54 -13.98 -5.45 -4.83
CA THR A 54 -14.45 -4.35 -3.98
C THR A 54 -13.56 -3.11 -4.04
N GLY A 55 -12.36 -3.22 -4.63
CA GLY A 55 -11.41 -2.11 -4.75
C GLY A 55 -10.15 -2.45 -5.52
N ILE A 56 -9.21 -1.51 -5.57
CA ILE A 56 -7.89 -1.67 -6.19
C ILE A 56 -6.84 -1.05 -5.26
N MET A 57 -5.79 -1.81 -4.95
CA MET A 57 -4.57 -1.30 -4.34
C MET A 57 -3.51 -1.10 -5.43
N GLY A 58 -2.67 -0.06 -5.31
CA GLY A 58 -1.68 0.26 -6.33
C GLY A 58 -0.36 0.79 -5.82
N ALA A 59 0.60 0.88 -6.74
CA ALA A 59 1.82 1.66 -6.57
C ALA A 59 2.15 2.41 -7.86
N CYS A 60 2.49 3.68 -7.71
CA CYS A 60 3.04 4.53 -8.76
C CYS A 60 4.49 4.91 -8.42
N CYS A 61 5.30 5.18 -9.43
CA CYS A 61 6.57 5.86 -9.22
C CYS A 61 6.35 7.36 -9.04
N ARG A 62 7.39 8.06 -8.59
CA ARG A 62 7.44 9.54 -8.44
C ARG A 62 7.11 10.33 -9.71
N HIS A 63 7.08 9.69 -10.87
CA HIS A 63 6.70 10.31 -12.15
C HIS A 63 5.23 10.09 -12.50
N ASP A 64 4.39 9.64 -11.55
CA ASP A 64 2.98 9.30 -11.76
C ASP A 64 2.71 8.11 -12.71
N ALA A 65 3.74 7.31 -13.03
CA ALA A 65 3.59 6.08 -13.79
C ALA A 65 3.22 4.91 -12.87
N VAL A 66 2.19 4.16 -13.26
CA VAL A 66 1.69 2.98 -12.56
C VAL A 66 2.71 1.85 -12.68
N ILE A 67 3.15 1.30 -11.55
CA ILE A 67 4.07 0.16 -11.46
C ILE A 67 3.29 -1.14 -11.29
N HIS A 68 2.43 -1.21 -10.26
CA HIS A 68 1.68 -2.40 -9.88
C HIS A 68 0.26 -2.05 -9.46
N LEU A 69 -0.67 -2.95 -9.78
CA LEU A 69 -2.06 -2.90 -9.31
C LEU A 69 -2.51 -4.29 -8.84
N CYS A 70 -3.27 -4.30 -7.75
CA CYS A 70 -3.83 -5.47 -7.10
C CYS A 70 -5.33 -5.27 -6.92
N ASN A 71 -6.13 -6.27 -7.25
CA ASN A 71 -7.55 -6.27 -6.92
C ASN A 71 -7.74 -6.50 -5.43
N ILE A 72 -8.76 -5.86 -4.85
CA ILE A 72 -9.22 -6.11 -3.50
C ILE A 72 -10.49 -6.95 -3.61
N HIS A 73 -10.52 -8.09 -2.92
CA HIS A 73 -11.65 -9.03 -2.92
C HIS A 73 -12.20 -9.20 -1.50
N GLY A 74 -13.48 -8.89 -1.29
CA GLY A 74 -14.31 -9.23 -0.12
C GLY A 74 -13.93 -8.57 1.22
N THR A 75 -12.66 -8.62 1.61
CA THR A 75 -12.17 -8.28 2.97
C THR A 75 -11.71 -6.82 3.13
N GLY A 76 -11.87 -6.01 2.08
CA GLY A 76 -11.37 -4.62 2.07
C GLY A 76 -9.85 -4.54 2.04
N GLU A 77 -9.33 -3.34 2.27
CA GLU A 77 -7.89 -3.11 2.33
C GLU A 77 -7.27 -3.75 3.57
N ASN A 78 -6.17 -4.48 3.41
CA ASN A 78 -5.42 -5.07 4.50
C ASN A 78 -3.91 -4.92 4.28
N ARG A 79 -3.11 -5.11 5.35
CA ARG A 79 -1.64 -4.93 5.32
C ARG A 79 -0.91 -5.87 4.35
N ALA A 80 -1.52 -6.98 3.93
CA ALA A 80 -0.88 -7.88 2.98
C ALA A 80 -0.81 -7.28 1.58
N LEU A 81 -1.75 -6.41 1.19
CA LEU A 81 -1.75 -5.74 -0.11
C LEU A 81 -0.53 -4.84 -0.34
N PRO A 82 -0.24 -3.82 0.52
CA PRO A 82 0.95 -3.00 0.35
C PRO A 82 2.24 -3.82 0.50
N LEU A 83 2.27 -4.83 1.38
CA LEU A 83 3.44 -5.69 1.53
C LEU A 83 3.72 -6.56 0.30
N ALA A 84 2.70 -7.16 -0.32
CA ALA A 84 2.88 -7.94 -1.54
C ALA A 84 3.39 -7.08 -2.71
N ILE A 85 2.91 -5.84 -2.82
CA ILE A 85 3.40 -4.88 -3.81
C ILE A 85 4.86 -4.49 -3.51
N LEU A 86 5.18 -4.14 -2.26
CA LEU A 86 6.54 -3.77 -1.86
C LEU A 86 7.53 -4.91 -2.05
N GLU A 87 7.16 -6.15 -1.71
CA GLU A 87 8.02 -7.33 -1.92
C GLU A 87 8.43 -7.47 -3.38
N ARG A 88 7.48 -7.25 -4.29
CA ARG A 88 7.74 -7.33 -5.73
C ARG A 88 8.70 -6.22 -6.17
N ILE A 89 8.49 -4.99 -5.71
CA ILE A 89 9.37 -3.86 -6.02
C ILE A 89 10.78 -4.14 -5.48
N ILE A 90 10.88 -4.56 -4.21
CA ILE A 90 12.12 -4.92 -3.52
C ILE A 90 12.93 -5.95 -4.31
N LYS A 91 12.27 -7.00 -4.84
CA LYS A 91 12.92 -8.06 -5.63
C LYS A 91 13.27 -7.66 -7.07
N THR A 92 12.65 -6.60 -7.60
CA THR A 92 12.83 -6.17 -9.00
C THR A 92 13.89 -5.07 -9.13
N ILE A 93 14.01 -4.21 -8.13
CA ILE A 93 14.94 -3.09 -8.09
C ILE A 93 16.33 -3.57 -7.63
N GLU A 94 17.40 -2.89 -8.07
CA GLU A 94 18.78 -3.26 -7.74
C GLU A 94 19.01 -3.37 -6.21
N PRO A 95 19.77 -4.36 -5.73
CA PRO A 95 19.87 -4.66 -4.30
C PRO A 95 20.28 -3.48 -3.40
N ASN A 96 21.11 -2.57 -3.90
CA ASN A 96 21.63 -1.43 -3.14
C ASN A 96 20.89 -0.11 -3.42
N ARG A 97 19.86 -0.12 -4.27
CA ARG A 97 19.11 1.08 -4.63
C ARG A 97 18.17 1.47 -3.48
N PRO A 98 18.24 2.71 -2.96
CA PRO A 98 17.27 3.22 -1.99
C PRO A 98 15.85 3.22 -2.55
N ILE A 99 14.89 2.82 -1.71
CA ILE A 99 13.46 2.80 -2.02
C ILE A 99 12.74 3.68 -0.99
N GLY A 100 12.17 4.79 -1.45
CA GLY A 100 11.25 5.61 -0.68
C GLY A 100 9.80 5.20 -0.94
N VAL A 101 9.04 4.97 0.12
CA VAL A 101 7.62 4.65 0.10
C VAL A 101 6.83 5.79 0.73
N LEU A 102 6.06 6.51 -0.08
CA LEU A 102 5.02 7.42 0.40
C LEU A 102 3.68 6.70 0.37
N TYR A 103 3.03 6.63 1.51
CA TYR A 103 1.76 5.95 1.68
C TYR A 103 0.99 6.60 2.83
N ASP A 104 -0.32 6.73 2.71
CA ASP A 104 -1.18 7.33 3.73
C ASP A 104 -0.97 6.69 5.10
N LEU A 105 -0.82 5.37 5.16
CA LEU A 105 -0.48 4.65 6.40
C LEU A 105 1.00 4.25 6.47
N GLY A 106 1.89 5.04 5.85
CA GLY A 106 3.33 4.79 5.82
C GLY A 106 3.95 4.67 7.20
N CYS A 107 3.51 5.49 8.17
CA CYS A 107 3.98 5.38 9.56
C CYS A 107 3.56 4.06 10.23
N SER A 108 2.33 3.60 9.95
CA SER A 108 1.79 2.35 10.49
C SER A 108 2.52 1.15 9.87
N LEU A 109 2.75 1.22 8.56
CA LEU A 109 3.42 0.18 7.80
C LEU A 109 4.89 0.02 8.21
N ASP A 110 5.62 1.13 8.39
CA ASP A 110 7.01 1.10 8.89
C ASP A 110 7.09 0.47 10.29
N LYS A 111 6.24 0.90 11.22
CA LYS A 111 6.14 0.30 12.57
C LYS A 111 5.80 -1.19 12.50
N PHE A 112 4.95 -1.61 11.56
CA PHE A 112 4.55 -3.00 11.38
C PHE A 112 5.68 -3.87 10.83
N ILE A 113 6.47 -3.34 9.89
CA ILE A 113 7.65 -4.00 9.30
C ILE A 113 8.75 -4.22 10.35
N ASP A 114 8.95 -3.22 11.21
CA ASP A 114 10.04 -3.19 12.19
C ASP A 114 9.67 -3.62 13.60
N LEU A 115 8.43 -4.05 13.82
CA LEU A 115 7.84 -4.16 15.14
C LEU A 115 8.75 -4.93 16.11
N LEU A 116 9.34 -4.16 17.04
CA LEU A 116 10.12 -4.61 18.17
C LEU A 116 9.15 -5.07 19.25
N CYS A 117 9.05 -6.38 19.50
CA CYS A 117 8.30 -6.84 20.66
C CYS A 117 9.16 -6.56 21.91
N VAL A 118 8.62 -5.76 22.83
CA VAL A 118 9.26 -5.41 24.10
C VAL A 118 8.89 -6.47 25.14
N HIS A 119 9.93 -7.12 25.67
CA HIS A 119 9.99 -7.96 26.87
C HIS A 119 8.76 -8.82 27.20
N HIS A 120 8.80 -10.08 26.77
CA HIS A 120 8.20 -11.17 27.53
C HIS A 120 9.33 -12.11 27.96
N ALA A 121 9.57 -12.22 29.27
CA ALA A 121 10.49 -13.21 29.85
C ALA A 121 11.92 -13.23 29.25
N ASN A 122 12.60 -12.08 29.23
CA ASN A 122 14.02 -11.94 28.82
C ASN A 122 14.39 -12.33 27.37
N LEU A 123 13.42 -12.52 26.47
CA LEU A 123 13.68 -12.62 25.03
C LEU A 123 13.14 -11.39 24.27
N THR A 124 13.99 -10.77 23.45
CA THR A 124 13.60 -9.77 22.46
C THR A 124 13.37 -10.48 21.14
N LEU A 125 12.10 -10.71 20.79
CA LEU A 125 11.76 -11.17 19.45
C LEU A 125 11.33 -9.95 18.63
N GLN A 126 12.07 -9.66 17.56
CA GLN A 126 11.74 -8.58 16.64
C GLN A 126 11.14 -9.17 15.37
N ARG A 127 9.99 -8.64 14.95
CA ARG A 127 9.56 -8.84 13.57
C ARG A 127 10.44 -7.95 12.70
N ARG A 128 11.17 -8.56 11.78
CA ARG A 128 11.80 -7.84 10.67
C ARG A 128 11.31 -8.45 9.37
N ILE A 129 10.38 -7.74 8.72
CA ILE A 129 10.01 -8.09 7.35
C ILE A 129 11.13 -7.58 6.44
N TRP A 130 11.73 -8.47 5.65
CA TRP A 130 12.89 -8.19 4.75
C TRP A 130 14.10 -7.56 5.47
N PRO A 131 14.71 -8.23 6.48
CA PRO A 131 15.85 -7.68 7.21
C PRO A 131 17.01 -7.27 6.29
N GLU A 132 17.23 -8.00 5.20
CA GLU A 132 18.24 -7.73 4.18
C GLU A 132 17.99 -6.45 3.37
N SER A 133 16.73 -6.06 3.20
CA SER A 133 16.34 -4.85 2.47
C SER A 133 15.96 -3.68 3.37
N ARG A 134 16.00 -3.85 4.70
CA ARG A 134 15.51 -2.83 5.62
C ARG A 134 16.29 -1.51 5.54
N SER A 135 17.61 -1.59 5.40
CA SER A 135 18.52 -0.43 5.38
C SER A 135 18.30 0.51 4.20
N ARG A 136 17.72 0.02 3.11
CA ARG A 136 17.42 0.79 1.90
C ARG A 136 15.97 1.24 1.80
N LEU A 137 15.10 0.86 2.73
CA LEU A 137 13.70 1.29 2.76
C LEU A 137 13.53 2.54 3.62
N SER A 138 12.85 3.54 3.08
CA SER A 138 12.41 4.74 3.81
C SER A 138 10.91 4.91 3.66
N PHE A 139 10.23 5.30 4.73
CA PHE A 139 8.79 5.49 4.74
C PHE A 139 8.45 6.93 5.11
N GLY A 140 7.44 7.46 4.41
CA GLY A 140 6.80 8.74 4.70
C GLY A 140 5.29 8.64 4.49
N THR A 141 4.56 9.60 5.05
CA THR A 141 3.12 9.76 4.78
C THR A 141 2.91 10.68 3.59
N SER A 142 1.77 10.58 2.90
CA SER A 142 1.45 11.62 1.91
C SER A 142 1.34 13.01 2.58
N VAL A 143 1.75 14.06 1.89
CA VAL A 143 1.81 15.43 2.42
C VAL A 143 0.41 15.94 2.80
N PHE A 144 -0.62 15.62 2.01
CA PHE A 144 -1.99 16.06 2.30
C PHE A 144 -2.64 15.26 3.44
N HIS A 145 -2.14 14.05 3.68
CA HIS A 145 -2.62 13.18 4.74
C HIS A 145 -1.78 13.27 6.03
N ALA A 146 -0.68 14.03 6.05
CA ALA A 146 0.23 14.07 7.19
C ALA A 146 -0.46 14.50 8.50
N TYR A 147 -1.44 15.41 8.45
CA TYR A 147 -2.07 15.98 9.65
C TYR A 147 -3.10 15.07 10.34
N VAL A 148 -3.54 13.98 9.70
CA VAL A 148 -4.42 13.00 10.34
C VAL A 148 -3.67 11.99 11.21
N HIS A 149 -2.33 12.08 11.25
CA HIS A 149 -1.48 11.25 12.11
C HIS A 149 -1.25 11.87 13.49
N GLU A 150 -0.85 11.05 14.46
CA GLU A 150 -0.39 11.55 15.75
C GLU A 150 0.84 12.47 15.59
N TRP A 151 0.96 13.49 16.44
CA TRP A 151 2.03 14.50 16.38
C TRP A 151 3.43 13.92 16.16
N SER A 152 3.80 12.87 16.91
CA SER A 152 5.10 12.21 16.77
C SER A 152 5.32 11.60 15.38
N CYS A 153 4.25 11.07 14.76
CA CYS A 153 4.28 10.56 13.40
C CYS A 153 4.31 11.68 12.37
N GLN A 154 3.62 12.80 12.61
CA GLN A 154 3.71 13.98 11.73
C GLN A 154 5.15 14.48 11.64
N VAL A 155 5.85 14.60 12.76
CA VAL A 155 7.25 15.07 12.76
C VAL A 155 8.18 14.05 12.10
N LYS A 156 7.99 12.75 12.40
CA LYS A 156 8.91 11.70 11.92
C LYS A 156 8.72 11.32 10.45
N TYR A 157 7.48 11.26 9.96
CA TYR A 157 7.12 10.68 8.65
C TYR A 157 6.66 11.70 7.61
N ASN A 158 6.55 12.99 7.94
CA ASN A 158 6.19 14.00 6.95
C ASN A 158 7.36 14.20 5.95
N PRO A 159 7.12 14.06 4.63
CA PRO A 159 8.15 14.18 3.61
C PRO A 159 8.85 15.54 3.58
N ARG A 160 8.19 16.60 4.08
CA ARG A 160 8.79 17.94 4.18
C ARG A 160 9.87 18.05 5.26
N TYR A 161 9.83 17.17 6.27
CA TYR A 161 10.83 17.12 7.34
C TYR A 161 11.90 16.05 7.11
N GLN A 162 11.68 15.16 6.15
CA GLN A 162 12.61 14.08 5.80
C GLN A 162 13.46 14.46 4.57
N LYS A 163 14.73 14.04 4.57
CA LYS A 163 15.63 14.24 3.42
C LYS A 163 15.38 13.17 2.35
N GLY A 164 15.50 13.54 1.07
CA GLY A 164 15.54 12.60 -0.05
C GLY A 164 14.26 12.47 -0.89
N TRP A 165 13.16 13.14 -0.52
CA TRP A 165 11.88 13.04 -1.26
C TRP A 165 11.78 13.93 -2.51
N GLY A 166 12.66 14.92 -2.66
CA GLY A 166 12.69 15.79 -3.85
C GLY A 166 11.35 16.50 -4.12
N LEU A 167 10.71 17.03 -3.07
CA LEU A 167 9.40 17.68 -3.12
C LEU A 167 8.23 16.79 -3.60
N SER A 168 8.41 15.46 -3.61
CA SER A 168 7.31 14.53 -3.87
C SER A 168 6.22 14.70 -2.81
N ASP A 169 4.96 14.82 -3.24
CA ASP A 169 3.82 14.98 -2.34
C ASP A 169 3.21 13.66 -1.88
N GLY A 170 3.41 12.57 -2.64
CA GLY A 170 2.84 11.26 -2.33
C GLY A 170 1.48 11.00 -2.98
N GLU A 171 0.97 11.90 -3.83
CA GLU A 171 -0.42 11.89 -4.33
C GLU A 171 -0.62 11.20 -5.69
N SER A 172 0.38 10.42 -6.13
CA SER A 172 0.35 9.80 -7.46
C SER A 172 -0.82 8.84 -7.64
N LEU A 173 -1.22 8.14 -6.57
CA LEU A 173 -2.34 7.21 -6.61
C LEU A 173 -3.67 7.94 -6.64
N GLU A 174 -3.83 9.06 -5.96
CA GLU A 174 -5.03 9.88 -5.91
C GLU A 174 -5.30 10.48 -7.31
N ARG A 175 -4.23 10.91 -7.99
CA ARG A 175 -4.31 11.30 -9.42
C ARG A 175 -4.66 10.12 -10.32
N LEU A 176 -4.18 8.91 -10.02
CA LEU A 176 -4.56 7.71 -10.76
C LEU A 176 -6.04 7.40 -10.53
N TRP A 177 -6.52 7.37 -9.29
CA TRP A 177 -7.91 7.14 -8.92
C TRP A 177 -8.86 8.12 -9.60
N SER A 178 -8.51 9.41 -9.58
CA SER A 178 -9.24 10.44 -10.34
C SER A 178 -9.34 10.10 -11.83
N SER A 179 -8.23 9.68 -12.46
CA SER A 179 -8.21 9.31 -13.88
C SER A 179 -8.96 8.00 -14.22
N LEU A 180 -9.12 7.11 -13.24
CA LEU A 180 -9.88 5.86 -13.36
C LEU A 180 -11.36 6.03 -12.98
N SER A 181 -11.73 7.11 -12.28
CA SER A 181 -13.10 7.36 -11.80
C SER A 181 -14.19 7.24 -12.89
N PRO A 182 -13.97 7.67 -14.16
CA PRO A 182 -15.01 7.53 -15.19
C PRO A 182 -15.28 6.05 -15.56
N LEU A 183 -14.36 5.14 -15.22
CA LEU A 183 -14.52 3.71 -15.47
C LEU A 183 -15.32 3.01 -14.36
N VAL A 184 -15.56 3.65 -13.21
CA VAL A 184 -16.21 3.00 -12.07
C VAL A 184 -17.64 2.56 -12.39
N SER A 185 -18.43 3.43 -13.03
CA SER A 185 -19.81 3.11 -13.44
C SER A 185 -19.88 2.00 -14.49
N PRO A 186 -19.20 2.12 -15.66
CA PRO A 186 -19.31 1.10 -16.70
C PRO A 186 -18.64 -0.24 -16.35
N LEU A 187 -17.62 -0.25 -15.47
CA LEU A 187 -16.93 -1.48 -15.07
C LEU A 187 -17.52 -2.12 -13.82
N ARG A 188 -18.61 -1.60 -13.26
CA ARG A 188 -19.22 -2.14 -12.03
C ARG A 188 -19.76 -3.57 -12.22
N TYR A 189 -20.39 -3.81 -13.37
CA TYR A 189 -21.00 -5.09 -13.73
C TYR A 189 -20.32 -5.74 -14.94
N ALA A 190 -19.12 -5.26 -15.30
CA ALA A 190 -18.35 -5.84 -16.39
C ALA A 190 -17.72 -7.17 -15.93
N THR A 191 -17.57 -8.10 -16.87
CA THR A 191 -16.82 -9.33 -16.60
C THR A 191 -15.38 -9.00 -16.18
N ARG A 192 -14.78 -9.87 -15.37
CA ARG A 192 -13.40 -9.73 -14.88
C ARG A 192 -12.41 -9.35 -16.00
N ASN A 193 -12.47 -10.02 -17.14
CA ASN A 193 -11.56 -9.76 -18.26
C ASN A 193 -11.77 -8.38 -18.89
N ASN A 194 -13.02 -7.96 -19.07
CA ASN A 194 -13.34 -6.64 -19.61
C ASN A 194 -12.88 -5.52 -18.66
N ARG A 195 -13.09 -5.72 -17.35
CA ARG A 195 -12.62 -4.81 -16.30
C ARG A 195 -11.09 -4.69 -16.32
N LEU A 196 -10.38 -5.81 -16.28
CA LEU A 196 -8.92 -5.82 -16.31
C LEU A 196 -8.36 -5.21 -17.60
N GLY A 197 -8.97 -5.50 -18.74
CA GLY A 197 -8.59 -4.92 -20.04
C GLY A 197 -8.75 -3.40 -20.07
N ALA A 198 -9.90 -2.89 -19.61
CA ALA A 198 -10.16 -1.45 -19.57
C ALA A 198 -9.21 -0.70 -18.62
N LEU A 199 -8.98 -1.25 -17.42
CA LEU A 199 -8.03 -0.69 -16.45
C LEU A 199 -6.59 -0.71 -17.01
N ALA A 200 -6.16 -1.82 -17.60
CA ALA A 200 -4.85 -1.95 -18.24
C ALA A 200 -4.65 -0.96 -19.38
N HIS A 201 -5.67 -0.79 -20.24
CA HIS A 201 -5.60 0.18 -21.33
C HIS A 201 -5.43 1.61 -20.80
N ARG A 202 -6.24 2.01 -19.80
CA ARG A 202 -6.17 3.35 -19.21
C ARG A 202 -4.83 3.59 -18.49
N CYS A 203 -4.32 2.62 -17.75
CA CYS A 203 -3.02 2.71 -17.08
C CYS A 203 -1.87 2.80 -18.09
N LYS A 204 -1.91 2.00 -19.17
CA LYS A 204 -0.90 2.07 -20.24
C LYS A 204 -0.88 3.45 -20.90
N PHE A 205 -2.04 4.01 -21.20
CA PHE A 205 -2.15 5.36 -21.75
C PHE A 205 -1.60 6.42 -20.78
N ARG A 206 -1.95 6.33 -19.48
CA ARG A 206 -1.41 7.22 -18.45
C ARG A 206 0.12 7.15 -18.37
N ASN A 207 0.68 5.95 -18.33
CA ASN A 207 2.14 5.76 -18.27
C ASN A 207 2.84 6.37 -19.49
N LYS A 208 2.26 6.23 -20.70
CA LYS A 208 2.79 6.89 -21.90
C LYS A 208 2.82 8.41 -21.74
N LYS A 209 1.73 9.01 -21.24
CA LYS A 209 1.67 10.46 -20.99
C LYS A 209 2.68 10.92 -19.94
N SER A 210 2.80 10.17 -18.85
CA SER A 210 3.77 10.43 -17.78
C SER A 210 5.21 10.45 -18.34
N ILE A 211 5.57 9.47 -19.16
CA ILE A 211 6.91 9.36 -19.76
C ILE A 211 7.20 10.50 -20.75
N ILE A 212 6.21 10.93 -21.54
CA ILE A 212 6.38 12.04 -22.51
C ILE A 212 6.65 13.38 -21.79
N ASN A 213 6.18 13.53 -20.56
CA ASN A 213 6.30 14.74 -19.77
C ASN A 213 7.49 14.72 -18.79
N LEU A 214 8.40 13.74 -18.92
CA LEU A 214 9.67 13.67 -18.18
C LEU A 214 10.72 14.59 -18.80
#